data_AF-A0A2D6E301-F1
#
_entry.id   AF-A0A2D6E301-F1
#
_cell.length_a   1.000
_cell.length_b   1.000
_cell.length_c   1.000
_cell.angle_alpha   90.00
_cell.angle_beta   90.00
_cell.angle_gamma   90.00
#
_symmetry.space_group_name_H-M   'P 1'
#
loop_
_entity.id
_entity.type
_entity.pdbx_description
1 polymer ?
#
loop_
_entity_poly.entity_id
_entity_poly.type
_entity_poly.pdbx_seq_one_letter_code
_entity_poly.pdbx_strand_id
1 'polypeptide(L)'
;MEDKKTLTVYNMLTSRWARAGLLGVIILLGFSLRLYSAASSYLWQDEAESAIYAMQILEDGYPNKYFDGLPLYENRSFVPINDPKYALESTNFLVTDLMRNKGWLPHYAMATSIALFGQNTLAVRLPALLISVLSMLIIYFLAKRLFDKKIALVATFLQAFNYNLIVYYDYQARYYAWLVFLSLLFLYILWRWREDKRWLWWYLTIFILVIAFYVHIVFWLALLPMVAITIWHNYKDSFWKQGHLWLGAFILLTSVIPWLVLVNFWSLPLENFVNIKPGYWGNANFFWLVFLSALTLFFFFYNLVVWMIWRRWPMLKLFKSTPSSYLWHFLIISWLVIYAFTPLESFGPRHLVFLVPIILLLITANLIRMRKTIFKLDALMAIFGLSIGYIMMFVFFSSQVLLVWSPFYQATISEIDKLDLVEDTEIYLSFRPEPIWFYSEYRPERFFSIHMSYFEQTKSPLVFISHVAASDCKDSYHYPEACHRIGQIESLAAQKGCSVINTTFGFTVYNCAKNS
;
A
#
# COMPACT_ATOMS: atom_id res chain seq x y z
N MET A 1 18.04 53.83 5.56
CA MET A 1 18.10 52.82 6.65
C MET A 1 17.24 51.59 6.37
N GLU A 2 16.19 51.71 5.55
CA GLU A 2 15.32 50.59 5.12
C GLU A 2 16.07 49.52 4.30
N ASP A 3 16.90 49.92 3.33
CA ASP A 3 17.64 48.98 2.47
C ASP A 3 18.56 48.00 3.22
N LYS A 4 19.18 48.44 4.32
CA LYS A 4 20.05 47.56 5.13
C LYS A 4 19.25 46.50 5.88
N LYS A 5 18.04 46.81 6.38
CA LYS A 5 17.19 45.81 7.05
C LYS A 5 16.67 44.78 6.05
N THR A 6 16.25 45.21 4.86
CA THR A 6 15.78 44.31 3.79
C THR A 6 16.87 43.36 3.30
N LEU A 7 18.10 43.87 3.12
CA LEU A 7 19.27 43.06 2.75
C LEU A 7 19.65 42.06 3.86
N THR A 8 19.50 42.44 5.13
CA THR A 8 19.82 41.58 6.28
C THR A 8 18.80 40.44 6.41
N VAL A 9 17.50 40.71 6.26
CA VAL A 9 16.45 39.69 6.26
C VAL A 9 16.58 38.76 5.05
N TYR A 10 16.89 39.30 3.86
CA TYR A 10 17.13 38.49 2.67
C TYR A 10 18.36 37.58 2.80
N ASN A 11 19.47 38.08 3.36
CA ASN A 11 20.67 37.30 3.63
C ASN A 11 20.44 36.25 4.73
N MET A 12 19.61 36.56 5.73
CA MET A 12 19.21 35.63 6.76
C MET A 12 18.36 34.49 6.19
N LEU A 13 17.35 34.79 5.34
CA LEU A 13 16.47 33.83 4.67
C LEU A 13 17.19 32.95 3.62
N THR A 14 18.29 33.43 3.04
CA THR A 14 19.10 32.68 2.06
C THR A 14 20.25 31.88 2.68
N SER A 15 20.50 32.06 3.99
CA SER A 15 21.53 31.36 4.74
C SER A 15 21.34 29.83 4.74
N ARG A 16 22.41 29.09 5.07
CA ARG A 16 22.30 27.62 5.22
C ARG A 16 21.37 27.25 6.38
N TRP A 17 21.38 28.06 7.43
CA TRP A 17 20.67 27.84 8.67
C TRP A 17 19.17 28.08 8.52
N ALA A 18 18.76 29.14 7.82
CA ALA A 18 17.35 29.37 7.52
C ALA A 18 16.74 28.23 6.68
N ARG A 19 17.51 27.66 5.73
CA ARG A 19 17.05 26.51 4.95
C ARG A 19 16.96 25.22 5.76
N ALA A 20 17.92 24.98 6.64
CA ALA A 20 17.88 23.84 7.55
C ALA A 20 16.71 23.97 8.55
N GLY A 21 16.50 25.17 9.10
CA GLY A 21 15.35 25.48 9.96
C GLY A 21 14.02 25.29 9.24
N LEU A 22 13.89 25.80 8.00
CA LEU A 22 12.69 25.61 7.19
C LEU A 22 12.42 24.13 6.90
N LEU A 23 13.45 23.36 6.53
CA LEU A 23 13.31 21.91 6.34
C LEU A 23 12.86 21.22 7.64
N GLY A 24 13.44 21.60 8.78
CA GLY A 24 13.05 21.09 10.10
C GLY A 24 11.59 21.38 10.43
N VAL A 25 11.12 22.61 10.16
CA VAL A 25 9.71 23.00 10.36
C VAL A 25 8.78 22.20 9.45
N ILE A 26 9.12 22.03 8.17
CA ILE A 26 8.32 21.23 7.22
C ILE A 26 8.17 19.79 7.72
N ILE A 27 9.27 19.18 8.18
CA ILE A 27 9.27 17.80 8.67
C ILE A 27 8.48 17.69 9.97
N LEU A 28 8.65 18.65 10.91
CA LEU A 28 7.92 18.65 12.18
C LEU A 28 6.41 18.77 11.96
N LEU A 29 5.98 19.67 11.07
CA LEU A 29 4.57 19.81 10.73
C LEU A 29 4.04 18.57 10.00
N GLY A 30 4.80 18.04 9.04
CA GLY A 30 4.45 16.81 8.33
C GLY A 30 4.34 15.59 9.23
N PHE A 31 5.20 15.47 10.24
CA PHE A 31 5.14 14.47 11.30
C PHE A 31 3.91 14.66 12.18
N SER A 32 3.66 15.89 12.66
CA SER A 32 2.52 16.20 13.53
C SER A 32 1.19 15.85 12.89
N LEU A 33 1.03 16.14 11.58
CA LEU A 33 -0.16 15.76 10.82
C LEU A 33 -0.34 14.24 10.72
N ARG A 34 0.74 13.48 10.51
CA ARG A 34 0.68 12.01 10.44
C ARG A 34 0.43 11.38 11.81
N LEU A 35 1.01 11.95 12.86
CA LEU A 35 0.80 11.52 14.25
C LEU A 35 -0.66 11.71 14.66
N TYR A 36 -1.25 12.86 14.31
CA TYR A 36 -2.67 13.10 14.53
C TYR A 36 -3.54 12.02 13.85
N SER A 37 -3.31 11.74 12.56
CA SER A 37 -4.04 10.69 11.84
C SER A 37 -3.82 9.28 12.41
N ALA A 38 -2.61 8.98 12.86
CA ALA A 38 -2.27 7.67 13.40
C ALA A 38 -2.95 7.38 14.75
N ALA A 39 -3.14 8.41 15.57
CA ALA A 39 -3.66 8.30 16.92
C ALA A 39 -5.20 8.16 16.99
N SER A 40 -5.94 8.70 16.02
CA SER A 40 -7.38 8.96 16.16
C SER A 40 -8.33 7.88 15.59
N SER A 41 -7.86 6.68 15.26
CA SER A 41 -8.72 5.70 14.54
C SER A 41 -8.45 4.26 14.92
N TYR A 42 -9.51 3.44 14.95
CA TYR A 42 -9.41 1.99 15.04
C TYR A 42 -8.65 1.44 13.81
N LEU A 43 -8.09 0.26 13.96
CA LEU A 43 -7.46 -0.48 12.86
C LEU A 43 -8.60 -0.99 11.98
N TRP A 44 -8.61 -0.59 10.72
CA TRP A 44 -9.50 -1.20 9.75
C TRP A 44 -8.95 -2.59 9.36
N GLN A 45 -9.78 -3.35 8.65
CA GLN A 45 -9.57 -4.75 8.29
C GLN A 45 -8.10 -5.15 7.97
N ASP A 46 -7.46 -4.51 6.99
CA ASP A 46 -6.10 -4.87 6.56
C ASP A 46 -5.03 -4.51 7.61
N GLU A 47 -5.24 -3.44 8.38
CA GLU A 47 -4.31 -3.05 9.45
C GLU A 47 -4.43 -4.01 10.63
N ALA A 48 -5.65 -4.39 11.00
CA ALA A 48 -5.90 -5.36 12.07
C ALA A 48 -5.31 -6.73 11.71
N GLU A 49 -5.49 -7.17 10.47
CA GLU A 49 -4.84 -8.38 9.95
C GLU A 49 -3.30 -8.27 10.03
N SER A 50 -2.73 -7.12 9.66
CA SER A 50 -1.28 -6.90 9.74
C SER A 50 -0.76 -6.87 11.19
N ALA A 51 -1.58 -6.41 12.13
CA ALA A 51 -1.31 -6.43 13.56
C ALA A 51 -1.38 -7.85 14.12
N ILE A 52 -2.34 -8.67 13.67
CA ILE A 52 -2.43 -10.10 14.02
C ILE A 52 -1.17 -10.84 13.58
N TYR A 53 -0.70 -10.64 12.34
CA TYR A 53 0.58 -11.22 11.91
C TYR A 53 1.76 -10.77 12.78
N ALA A 54 1.73 -9.54 13.28
CA ALA A 54 2.76 -9.04 14.20
C ALA A 54 2.67 -9.71 15.59
N MET A 55 1.47 -10.00 16.09
CA MET A 55 1.26 -10.72 17.36
C MET A 55 1.69 -12.19 17.23
N GLN A 56 1.35 -12.86 16.13
CA GLN A 56 1.86 -14.21 15.83
C GLN A 56 3.39 -14.25 15.77
N ILE A 57 4.05 -13.21 15.25
CA ILE A 57 5.51 -13.14 15.27
C ILE A 57 6.06 -13.07 16.71
N LEU A 58 5.34 -12.45 17.64
CA LEU A 58 5.74 -12.42 19.06
C LEU A 58 5.54 -13.78 19.74
N GLU A 59 4.49 -14.51 19.36
CA GLU A 59 4.12 -15.81 19.94
C GLU A 59 4.94 -16.97 19.33
N ASP A 60 4.90 -17.07 18.01
CA ASP A 60 5.41 -18.22 17.23
C ASP A 60 6.73 -17.92 16.51
N GLY A 61 7.14 -16.64 16.46
CA GLY A 61 8.33 -16.20 15.72
C GLY A 61 8.11 -15.99 14.23
N TYR A 62 6.94 -16.33 13.67
CA TYR A 62 6.62 -16.13 12.24
C TYR A 62 5.10 -16.01 12.00
N PRO A 63 4.68 -15.32 10.92
CA PRO A 63 3.27 -15.20 10.57
C PRO A 63 2.72 -16.51 10.00
N ASN A 64 1.58 -16.96 10.51
CA ASN A 64 0.99 -18.26 10.19
C ASN A 64 -0.53 -18.19 10.03
N LYS A 65 -1.15 -19.33 9.71
CA LYS A 65 -2.57 -19.42 9.37
C LYS A 65 -3.54 -19.43 10.56
N TYR A 66 -3.05 -19.40 11.80
CA TYR A 66 -3.88 -19.47 13.00
C TYR A 66 -3.64 -18.28 13.93
N PHE A 67 -4.70 -17.75 14.53
CA PHE A 67 -4.58 -16.77 15.60
C PHE A 67 -5.55 -17.18 16.71
N ASP A 68 -5.05 -17.33 17.94
CA ASP A 68 -5.81 -17.88 19.08
C ASP A 68 -6.52 -19.21 18.77
N GLY A 69 -5.85 -20.11 18.05
CA GLY A 69 -6.41 -21.41 17.67
C GLY A 69 -7.45 -21.38 16.54
N LEU A 70 -7.81 -20.19 16.02
CA LEU A 70 -8.75 -20.04 14.91
C LEU A 70 -8.05 -19.80 13.57
N PRO A 71 -8.52 -20.40 12.46
CA PRO A 71 -7.94 -20.20 11.14
C PRO A 71 -8.22 -18.81 10.55
N LEU A 72 -7.21 -18.24 9.89
CA LEU A 72 -7.29 -16.97 9.17
C LEU A 72 -7.74 -17.18 7.71
N TYR A 73 -8.90 -16.62 7.34
CA TYR A 73 -9.45 -16.72 5.98
C TYR A 73 -9.34 -15.39 5.20
N GLU A 74 -8.79 -15.42 3.98
CA GLU A 74 -8.62 -14.22 3.16
C GLU A 74 -9.83 -13.92 2.23
N ASN A 75 -10.59 -14.90 1.79
CA ASN A 75 -11.54 -14.69 0.69
C ASN A 75 -12.85 -13.95 1.08
N ARG A 76 -13.38 -13.21 0.10
CA ARG A 76 -14.69 -12.50 0.10
C ARG A 76 -15.78 -13.22 -0.72
N SER A 77 -15.47 -14.35 -1.34
CA SER A 77 -16.44 -15.21 -2.04
C SER A 77 -16.47 -16.58 -1.38
N PHE A 78 -17.67 -17.09 -1.15
CA PHE A 78 -17.94 -18.23 -0.28
C PHE A 78 -18.95 -19.19 -0.91
N VAL A 79 -18.57 -19.82 -2.01
CA VAL A 79 -19.27 -20.99 -2.53
C VAL A 79 -18.35 -22.21 -2.42
N PRO A 80 -18.61 -23.13 -1.47
CA PRO A 80 -18.11 -24.49 -1.57
C PRO A 80 -18.97 -25.26 -2.58
N ILE A 81 -18.34 -25.74 -3.66
CA ILE A 81 -18.89 -26.78 -4.55
C ILE A 81 -18.51 -28.12 -3.90
N ASN A 82 -19.46 -29.05 -3.77
CA ASN A 82 -19.29 -30.37 -3.14
C ASN A 82 -18.37 -31.31 -3.96
N ASP A 83 -17.10 -30.95 -4.07
CA ASP A 83 -16.00 -31.78 -4.56
C ASP A 83 -14.81 -31.56 -3.59
N PRO A 84 -14.16 -32.61 -3.06
CA PRO A 84 -13.01 -32.49 -2.15
C PRO A 84 -11.84 -31.66 -2.72
N LYS A 85 -11.84 -31.42 -4.03
CA LYS A 85 -10.97 -30.48 -4.74
C LYS A 85 -11.20 -28.99 -4.40
N TYR A 86 -12.33 -28.61 -3.79
CA TYR A 86 -12.68 -27.21 -3.46
C TYR A 86 -12.82 -26.93 -1.95
N ALA A 87 -12.17 -27.71 -1.09
CA ALA A 87 -11.91 -27.32 0.30
C ALA A 87 -11.04 -26.03 0.29
N LEU A 88 -11.63 -24.90 0.67
CA LEU A 88 -11.00 -23.58 0.51
C LEU A 88 -9.91 -23.35 1.56
N GLU A 89 -8.66 -23.58 1.18
CA GLU A 89 -7.49 -23.06 1.89
C GLU A 89 -7.29 -21.57 1.55
N SER A 90 -6.91 -20.77 2.55
CA SER A 90 -6.54 -19.36 2.34
C SER A 90 -5.39 -19.26 1.34
N THR A 91 -5.50 -18.37 0.35
CA THR A 91 -4.43 -18.11 -0.64
C THR A 91 -3.11 -17.70 0.02
N ASN A 92 -3.16 -17.13 1.23
CA ASN A 92 -2.00 -16.77 2.04
C ASN A 92 -1.20 -17.96 2.54
N PHE A 93 -1.84 -19.13 2.64
CA PHE A 93 -1.37 -20.31 3.35
C PHE A 93 -1.63 -21.61 2.56
N LEU A 94 -1.96 -21.50 1.27
CA LEU A 94 -2.20 -22.65 0.39
C LEU A 94 -0.98 -23.58 0.45
N VAL A 95 -1.12 -24.87 0.71
CA VAL A 95 0.01 -25.86 0.78
C VAL A 95 0.95 -25.73 1.99
N THR A 96 1.08 -24.56 2.65
CA THR A 96 1.98 -24.38 3.82
C THR A 96 1.35 -23.49 4.88
N ASP A 97 1.60 -23.76 6.16
CA ASP A 97 1.10 -22.95 7.28
C ASP A 97 1.72 -21.54 7.37
N LEU A 98 2.70 -21.24 6.51
CA LEU A 98 3.43 -19.97 6.45
C LEU A 98 2.81 -18.98 5.46
N MET A 99 2.79 -17.71 5.85
CA MET A 99 2.30 -16.63 5.00
C MET A 99 3.20 -16.43 3.77
N ARG A 100 2.64 -16.53 2.56
CA ARG A 100 3.42 -16.46 1.30
C ARG A 100 3.17 -15.24 0.41
N ASN A 101 2.06 -14.53 0.59
CA ASN A 101 1.63 -13.48 -0.34
C ASN A 101 1.99 -12.06 0.11
N LYS A 102 2.48 -11.89 1.34
CA LYS A 102 2.88 -10.59 1.91
C LYS A 102 4.34 -10.64 2.36
N GLY A 103 5.04 -9.52 2.22
CA GLY A 103 6.38 -9.38 2.75
C GLY A 103 6.36 -9.37 4.28
N TRP A 104 7.26 -10.12 4.92
CA TRP A 104 7.25 -10.28 6.37
C TRP A 104 7.82 -9.08 7.13
N LEU A 105 8.76 -8.34 6.53
CA LEU A 105 9.54 -7.31 7.25
C LEU A 105 8.68 -6.21 7.92
N PRO A 106 7.63 -5.66 7.27
CA PRO A 106 6.75 -4.71 7.93
C PRO A 106 6.10 -5.28 9.20
N HIS A 107 5.74 -6.56 9.21
CA HIS A 107 5.12 -7.22 10.36
C HIS A 107 6.10 -7.43 11.51
N TYR A 108 7.36 -7.78 11.22
CA TYR A 108 8.41 -7.84 12.25
C TYR A 108 8.69 -6.48 12.89
N ALA A 109 8.66 -5.41 12.09
CA ALA A 109 8.80 -4.05 12.61
C ALA A 109 7.62 -3.66 13.52
N MET A 110 6.39 -4.08 13.15
CA MET A 110 5.20 -3.92 14.00
C MET A 110 5.32 -4.74 15.27
N ALA A 111 5.75 -6.00 15.20
CA ALA A 111 5.92 -6.89 16.35
C ALA A 111 6.89 -6.28 17.36
N THR A 112 8.03 -5.77 16.88
CA THR A 112 9.01 -5.05 17.72
C THR A 112 8.38 -3.84 18.42
N SER A 113 7.57 -3.08 17.70
CA SER A 113 6.89 -1.90 18.25
C SER A 113 5.83 -2.27 19.30
N ILE A 114 5.04 -3.32 19.05
CA ILE A 114 4.05 -3.86 20.00
C ILE A 114 4.75 -4.37 21.26
N ALA A 115 5.87 -5.10 21.12
CA ALA A 115 6.63 -5.59 22.26
C ALA A 115 7.19 -4.46 23.15
N LEU A 116 7.55 -3.31 22.56
CA LEU A 116 8.11 -2.17 23.28
C LEU A 116 7.06 -1.23 23.89
N PHE A 117 5.92 -1.04 23.21
CA PHE A 117 4.93 -0.01 23.55
C PHE A 117 3.54 -0.55 23.88
N GLY A 118 3.37 -1.88 23.88
CA GLY A 118 2.11 -2.57 24.14
C GLY A 118 1.19 -2.68 22.92
N GLN A 119 0.12 -3.48 23.06
CA GLN A 119 -0.90 -3.68 22.03
C GLN A 119 -1.86 -2.49 21.96
N ASN A 120 -1.50 -1.48 21.17
CA ASN A 120 -2.37 -0.34 20.88
C ASN A 120 -2.18 0.16 19.43
N THR A 121 -3.12 0.98 18.96
CA THR A 121 -3.14 1.47 17.56
C THR A 121 -1.88 2.23 17.18
N LEU A 122 -1.38 3.07 18.08
CA LEU A 122 -0.19 3.86 17.84
C LEU A 122 1.04 2.96 17.74
N ALA A 123 1.22 2.00 18.63
CA ALA A 123 2.32 1.05 18.59
C ALA A 123 2.34 0.26 17.28
N VAL A 124 1.18 -0.21 16.82
CA VAL A 124 1.04 -0.92 15.55
C VAL A 124 1.40 -0.03 14.34
N ARG A 125 1.04 1.25 14.36
CA ARG A 125 1.28 2.21 13.26
C ARG A 125 2.63 2.92 13.32
N LEU A 126 3.30 2.92 14.47
CA LEU A 126 4.52 3.67 14.74
C LEU A 126 5.65 3.37 13.73
N PRO A 127 5.92 2.11 13.34
CA PRO A 127 6.96 1.83 12.35
C PRO A 127 6.71 2.51 11.01
N ALA A 128 5.48 2.41 10.48
CA ALA A 128 5.10 3.05 9.22
C ALA A 128 5.19 4.58 9.31
N LEU A 129 4.73 5.14 10.44
CA LEU A 129 4.82 6.57 10.72
C LEU A 129 6.28 7.07 10.74
N LEU A 130 7.20 6.36 11.40
CA LEU A 130 8.61 6.75 11.42
C LEU A 130 9.25 6.66 10.02
N ILE A 131 8.94 5.58 9.29
CA ILE A 131 9.43 5.39 7.91
C ILE A 131 8.90 6.48 6.97
N SER A 132 7.66 6.94 7.13
CA SER A 132 7.13 8.04 6.31
C SER A 132 7.79 9.39 6.62
N VAL A 133 8.22 9.65 7.86
CA VAL A 133 9.05 10.83 8.18
C VAL A 133 10.42 10.73 7.51
N LEU A 134 11.07 9.56 7.56
CA LEU A 134 12.33 9.34 6.86
C LEU A 134 12.16 9.51 5.34
N SER A 135 10.99 9.20 4.80
CA SER A 135 10.67 9.43 3.39
C SER A 135 10.70 10.92 2.99
N MET A 136 10.31 11.84 3.89
CA MET A 136 10.40 13.29 3.67
C MET A 136 11.84 13.79 3.65
N LEU A 137 12.69 13.20 4.49
CA LEU A 137 14.12 13.50 4.52
C LEU A 137 14.80 13.03 3.22
N ILE A 138 14.51 11.80 2.79
CA ILE A 138 15.21 11.24 1.63
C ILE A 138 14.78 11.91 0.31
N ILE A 139 13.52 12.33 0.15
CA ILE A 139 13.13 13.12 -1.04
C ILE A 139 13.93 14.42 -1.13
N TYR A 140 14.21 15.08 0.00
CA TYR A 140 15.02 16.29 0.02
C TYR A 140 16.43 16.00 -0.53
N PHE A 141 17.08 14.94 -0.04
CA PHE A 141 18.43 14.57 -0.46
C PHE A 141 18.47 14.13 -1.93
N LEU A 142 17.50 13.34 -2.37
CA LEU A 142 17.34 12.93 -3.76
C LEU A 142 17.17 14.15 -4.68
N ALA A 143 16.19 15.00 -4.40
CA ALA A 143 15.90 16.18 -5.19
C ALA A 143 17.06 17.18 -5.23
N LYS A 144 17.76 17.36 -4.11
CA LYS A 144 18.94 18.22 -4.01
C LYS A 144 20.10 17.71 -4.86
N ARG A 145 20.27 16.38 -4.94
CA ARG A 145 21.34 15.74 -5.73
C ARG A 145 21.00 15.76 -7.22
N LEU A 146 19.76 15.43 -7.56
CA LEU A 146 19.27 15.38 -8.95
C LEU A 146 19.10 16.77 -9.56
N PHE A 147 18.74 17.76 -8.77
CA PHE A 147 18.44 19.10 -9.25
C PHE A 147 19.15 20.15 -8.42
N ASP A 148 18.42 20.82 -7.54
CA ASP A 148 18.95 21.87 -6.68
C ASP A 148 18.20 21.93 -5.34
N LYS A 149 18.72 22.74 -4.42
CA LYS A 149 18.18 22.90 -3.06
C LYS A 149 16.76 23.48 -3.04
N LYS A 150 16.37 24.27 -4.05
CA LYS A 150 15.05 24.92 -4.11
C LYS A 150 13.99 23.90 -4.52
N ILE A 151 14.26 23.11 -5.56
CA ILE A 151 13.42 21.98 -5.97
C ILE A 151 13.28 21.00 -4.82
N ALA A 152 14.37 20.73 -4.08
CA ALA A 152 14.33 19.86 -2.91
C ALA A 152 13.37 20.34 -1.82
N LEU A 153 13.45 21.60 -1.40
CA LEU A 153 12.54 22.14 -0.38
C LEU A 153 11.09 22.09 -0.80
N VAL A 154 10.79 22.44 -2.06
CA VAL A 154 9.41 22.43 -2.57
C VAL A 154 8.89 21.00 -2.70
N ALA A 155 9.69 20.05 -3.19
CA ALA A 155 9.29 18.66 -3.27
C ALA A 155 9.02 18.05 -1.89
N THR A 156 9.87 18.34 -0.89
CA THR A 156 9.64 17.92 0.50
C THR A 156 8.39 18.56 1.08
N PHE A 157 8.15 19.85 0.85
CA PHE A 157 6.92 20.52 1.27
C PHE A 157 5.68 19.84 0.66
N LEU A 158 5.68 19.61 -0.65
CA LEU A 158 4.55 18.98 -1.33
C LEU A 158 4.29 17.56 -0.83
N GLN A 159 5.32 16.78 -0.50
CA GLN A 159 5.15 15.45 0.10
C GLN A 159 4.67 15.53 1.56
N ALA A 160 5.23 16.45 2.36
CA ALA A 160 4.88 16.61 3.76
C ALA A 160 3.40 16.96 3.94
N PHE A 161 2.85 17.80 3.05
CA PHE A 161 1.46 18.26 3.08
C PHE A 161 0.55 17.57 2.05
N ASN A 162 0.98 16.44 1.50
CA ASN A 162 0.15 15.66 0.58
C ASN A 162 -0.98 14.97 1.34
N TYR A 163 -2.22 15.42 1.11
CA TYR A 163 -3.41 14.87 1.78
C TYR A 163 -3.55 13.35 1.62
N ASN A 164 -3.33 12.80 0.41
CA ASN A 164 -3.49 11.36 0.20
C ASN A 164 -2.47 10.55 1.00
N LEU A 165 -1.23 11.01 1.01
CA LEU A 165 -0.18 10.35 1.79
C LEU A 165 -0.47 10.48 3.30
N ILE A 166 -0.80 11.69 3.78
CA ILE A 166 -1.08 11.97 5.20
C ILE A 166 -2.27 11.16 5.73
N VAL A 167 -3.37 11.09 4.98
CA VAL A 167 -4.64 10.59 5.51
C VAL A 167 -4.84 9.11 5.22
N TYR A 168 -4.19 8.53 4.20
CA TYR A 168 -4.50 7.16 3.78
C TYR A 168 -3.34 6.17 3.78
N TYR A 169 -2.08 6.58 3.71
CA TYR A 169 -1.02 5.60 3.43
C TYR A 169 0.19 5.69 4.35
N ASP A 170 0.60 6.90 4.76
CA ASP A 170 1.89 7.11 5.41
C ASP A 170 1.95 6.65 6.87
N TYR A 171 0.80 6.47 7.52
CA TYR A 171 0.73 5.98 8.90
C TYR A 171 0.11 4.61 9.03
N GLN A 172 -0.53 4.09 7.97
CA GLN A 172 -1.21 2.81 8.08
C GLN A 172 -0.21 1.70 8.38
N ALA A 173 -0.61 0.76 9.23
CA ALA A 173 0.14 -0.44 9.59
C ALA A 173 0.22 -1.44 8.43
N ARG A 174 0.83 -1.01 7.34
CA ARG A 174 0.95 -1.67 6.04
C ARG A 174 2.28 -1.32 5.40
N TYR A 175 2.56 -1.94 4.25
CA TYR A 175 3.81 -1.74 3.51
C TYR A 175 3.92 -0.37 2.81
N TYR A 176 2.86 0.46 2.76
CA TYR A 176 2.83 1.65 1.89
C TYR A 176 3.93 2.68 2.18
N ALA A 177 4.12 3.05 3.45
CA ALA A 177 5.19 3.96 3.87
C ALA A 177 6.58 3.40 3.51
N TRP A 178 6.75 2.07 3.64
CA TRP A 178 7.98 1.38 3.25
C TRP A 178 8.25 1.50 1.75
N LEU A 179 7.24 1.33 0.89
CA LEU A 179 7.43 1.47 -0.56
C LEU A 179 7.88 2.89 -0.93
N VAL A 180 7.25 3.90 -0.32
CA VAL A 180 7.57 5.32 -0.55
C VAL A 180 9.01 5.63 -0.12
N PHE A 181 9.41 5.20 1.07
CA PHE A 181 10.76 5.41 1.57
C PHE A 181 11.81 4.66 0.74
N LEU A 182 11.59 3.37 0.49
CA LEU A 182 12.53 2.51 -0.22
C LEU A 182 12.67 2.91 -1.68
N SER A 183 11.62 3.39 -2.35
CA SER A 183 11.73 3.85 -3.74
C SER A 183 12.63 5.08 -3.85
N LEU A 184 12.45 6.05 -2.95
CA LEU A 184 13.25 7.27 -2.91
C LEU A 184 14.71 6.99 -2.53
N LEU A 185 14.92 6.13 -1.52
CA LEU A 185 16.25 5.72 -1.07
C LEU A 185 16.98 4.90 -2.12
N PHE A 186 16.29 3.97 -2.78
CA PHE A 186 16.81 3.20 -3.91
C PHE A 186 17.25 4.13 -5.04
N LEU A 187 16.40 5.08 -5.45
CA LEU A 187 16.74 6.05 -6.48
C LEU A 187 17.95 6.90 -6.11
N TYR A 188 18.04 7.30 -4.84
CA TYR A 188 19.19 8.06 -4.34
C TYR A 188 20.48 7.26 -4.42
N ILE A 189 20.50 6.04 -3.85
CA ILE A 189 21.68 5.17 -3.82
C ILE A 189 22.10 4.77 -5.23
N LEU A 190 21.16 4.40 -6.07
CA LEU A 190 21.44 3.97 -7.44
C LEU A 190 22.00 5.12 -8.29
N TRP A 191 21.48 6.34 -8.10
CA TRP A 191 22.08 7.53 -8.71
C TRP A 191 23.50 7.80 -8.21
N ARG A 192 23.76 7.66 -6.90
CA ARG A 192 25.11 7.78 -6.33
C ARG A 192 26.06 6.73 -6.89
N TRP A 193 25.60 5.51 -7.09
CA TRP A 193 26.42 4.46 -7.72
C TRP A 193 26.74 4.78 -9.18
N ARG A 194 25.77 5.33 -9.91
CA ARG A 194 25.97 5.79 -11.29
C ARG A 194 27.07 6.83 -11.40
N GLU A 195 27.11 7.80 -10.49
CA GLU A 195 28.11 8.88 -10.48
C GLU A 195 29.48 8.42 -9.96
N ASP A 196 29.50 7.80 -8.77
CA ASP A 196 30.75 7.53 -8.06
C ASP A 196 31.41 6.20 -8.46
N LYS A 197 30.64 5.26 -9.02
CA LYS A 197 31.05 3.87 -9.34
C LYS A 197 31.69 3.09 -8.19
N ARG A 198 31.54 3.54 -6.95
CA ARG A 198 32.03 2.87 -5.75
C ARG A 198 31.17 1.65 -5.44
N TRP A 199 31.80 0.52 -5.14
CA TRP A 199 31.11 -0.73 -4.79
C TRP A 199 30.27 -0.65 -3.51
N LEU A 200 30.58 0.28 -2.59
CA LEU A 200 29.71 0.56 -1.44
C LEU A 200 28.25 0.82 -1.88
N TRP A 201 28.05 1.64 -2.91
CA TRP A 201 26.71 1.96 -3.39
C TRP A 201 26.02 0.75 -4.04
N TRP A 202 26.78 -0.12 -4.70
CA TRP A 202 26.28 -1.39 -5.23
C TRP A 202 25.79 -2.30 -4.09
N TYR A 203 26.59 -2.50 -3.04
CA TYR A 203 26.18 -3.32 -1.90
C TYR A 203 24.99 -2.72 -1.14
N LEU A 204 24.93 -1.39 -1.02
CA LEU A 204 23.74 -0.72 -0.49
C LEU A 204 22.51 -0.92 -1.39
N THR A 205 22.66 -0.92 -2.72
CA THR A 205 21.57 -1.29 -3.64
C THR A 205 21.11 -2.73 -3.40
N ILE A 206 22.02 -3.70 -3.27
CA ILE A 206 21.68 -5.09 -2.96
C ILE A 206 20.93 -5.19 -1.63
N PHE A 207 21.41 -4.51 -0.60
CA PHE A 207 20.75 -4.48 0.71
C PHE A 207 19.31 -3.94 0.61
N ILE A 208 19.09 -2.86 -0.15
CA ILE A 208 17.74 -2.31 -0.38
C ILE A 208 16.87 -3.27 -1.20
N LEU A 209 17.43 -4.00 -2.17
CA LEU A 209 16.68 -5.03 -2.91
C LEU A 209 16.24 -6.18 -1.99
N VAL A 210 17.11 -6.64 -1.07
CA VAL A 210 16.74 -7.66 -0.09
C VAL A 210 15.61 -7.16 0.80
N ILE A 211 15.73 -5.95 1.36
CA ILE A 211 14.65 -5.32 2.15
C ILE A 211 13.36 -5.20 1.33
N ALA A 212 13.44 -4.70 0.09
CA ALA A 212 12.28 -4.52 -0.77
C ALA A 212 11.56 -5.84 -1.06
N PHE A 213 12.30 -6.94 -1.24
CA PHE A 213 11.73 -8.28 -1.39
C PHE A 213 10.89 -8.68 -0.17
N TYR A 214 11.44 -8.51 1.03
CA TYR A 214 10.75 -8.80 2.28
C TYR A 214 9.67 -7.78 2.66
N VAL A 215 9.53 -6.68 1.93
CA VAL A 215 8.42 -5.72 2.08
C VAL A 215 7.29 -6.03 1.09
N HIS A 216 7.62 -6.16 -0.20
CA HIS A 216 6.63 -6.39 -1.25
C HIS A 216 7.27 -6.87 -2.56
N ILE A 217 6.95 -8.10 -2.97
CA ILE A 217 7.60 -8.77 -4.11
C ILE A 217 7.40 -8.05 -5.46
N VAL A 218 6.20 -7.54 -5.75
CA VAL A 218 5.95 -6.81 -7.02
C VAL A 218 6.73 -5.49 -7.07
N PHE A 219 6.86 -4.79 -5.95
CA PHE A 219 7.69 -3.59 -5.86
C PHE A 219 9.16 -3.94 -6.07
N TRP A 220 9.65 -5.03 -5.47
CA TRP A 220 11.01 -5.52 -5.70
C TRP A 220 11.28 -5.79 -7.19
N LEU A 221 10.35 -6.44 -7.91
CA LEU A 221 10.45 -6.65 -9.35
C LEU A 221 10.55 -5.32 -10.12
N ALA A 222 9.84 -4.27 -9.69
CA ALA A 222 9.88 -2.96 -10.33
C ALA A 222 11.26 -2.27 -10.21
N LEU A 223 12.06 -2.64 -9.21
CA LEU A 223 13.41 -2.07 -9.01
C LEU A 223 14.47 -2.73 -9.89
N LEU A 224 14.33 -4.02 -10.24
CA LEU A 224 15.36 -4.78 -10.97
C LEU A 224 15.74 -4.19 -12.34
N PRO A 225 14.80 -3.73 -13.20
CA PRO A 225 15.17 -3.16 -14.48
C PRO A 225 15.99 -1.87 -14.35
N MET A 226 15.75 -1.08 -13.29
CA MET A 226 16.55 0.12 -13.01
C MET A 226 18.00 -0.22 -12.66
N VAL A 227 18.21 -1.32 -11.92
CA VAL A 227 19.54 -1.86 -11.65
C VAL A 227 20.21 -2.33 -12.93
N ALA A 228 19.50 -3.09 -13.77
CA ALA A 228 20.02 -3.56 -15.06
C ALA A 228 20.43 -2.40 -15.97
N ILE A 229 19.61 -1.35 -16.08
CA ILE A 229 19.93 -0.12 -16.84
C ILE A 229 21.20 0.55 -16.30
N THR A 230 21.37 0.58 -14.98
CA THR A 230 22.53 1.22 -14.35
C THR A 230 23.81 0.39 -14.53
N ILE A 231 23.71 -0.94 -14.42
CA ILE A 231 24.81 -1.87 -14.74
C ILE A 231 25.24 -1.72 -16.19
N TRP A 232 24.28 -1.74 -17.12
CA TRP A 232 24.54 -1.54 -18.53
C TRP A 232 25.25 -0.20 -18.78
N HIS A 233 24.76 0.87 -18.17
CA HIS A 233 25.36 2.20 -18.32
C HIS A 233 26.81 2.26 -17.81
N ASN A 234 27.11 1.65 -16.67
CA ASN A 234 28.41 1.74 -16.03
C ASN A 234 29.43 0.70 -16.53
N TYR A 235 28.97 -0.49 -16.94
CA TYR A 235 29.81 -1.67 -17.12
C TYR A 235 29.48 -2.52 -18.36
N LYS A 236 28.67 -2.05 -19.34
CA LYS A 236 28.31 -2.84 -20.55
C LYS A 236 29.48 -3.62 -21.20
N ASP A 237 30.65 -3.00 -21.33
CA ASP A 237 31.81 -3.58 -22.03
C ASP A 237 32.71 -4.43 -21.10
N SER A 238 32.48 -4.35 -19.77
CA SER A 238 33.30 -5.05 -18.77
C SER A 238 32.48 -5.93 -17.82
N PHE A 239 31.18 -6.10 -18.07
CA PHE A 239 30.22 -6.76 -17.17
C PHE A 239 30.73 -8.09 -16.62
N TRP A 240 31.17 -8.98 -17.51
CA TRP A 240 31.67 -10.30 -17.16
C TRP A 240 32.96 -10.29 -16.32
N LYS A 241 33.72 -9.19 -16.34
CA LYS A 241 34.98 -9.04 -15.59
C LYS A 241 34.77 -8.47 -14.18
N GLN A 242 33.58 -8.00 -13.84
CA GLN A 242 33.32 -7.33 -12.56
C GLN A 242 32.84 -8.31 -11.48
N GLY A 243 33.79 -8.90 -10.74
CA GLY A 243 33.50 -9.87 -9.66
C GLY A 243 32.50 -9.36 -8.60
N HIS A 244 32.51 -8.06 -8.28
CA HIS A 244 31.57 -7.47 -7.33
C HIS A 244 30.10 -7.55 -7.78
N LEU A 245 29.82 -7.49 -9.09
CA LEU A 245 28.45 -7.66 -9.60
C LEU A 245 27.94 -9.07 -9.32
N TRP A 246 28.78 -10.07 -9.56
CA TRP A 246 28.47 -11.47 -9.29
C TRP A 246 28.32 -11.76 -7.80
N LEU A 247 29.20 -11.20 -6.97
CA LEU A 247 29.09 -11.31 -5.52
C LEU A 247 27.79 -10.66 -5.00
N GLY A 248 27.41 -9.49 -5.52
CA GLY A 248 26.14 -8.86 -5.18
C GLY A 248 24.93 -9.68 -5.61
N ALA A 249 24.96 -10.26 -6.81
CA ALA A 249 23.91 -11.16 -7.29
C ALA A 249 23.82 -12.43 -6.43
N PHE A 250 24.96 -13.02 -6.05
CA PHE A 250 25.02 -14.16 -5.15
C PHE A 250 24.38 -13.82 -3.80
N ILE A 251 24.74 -12.70 -3.16
CA ILE A 251 24.16 -12.25 -1.89
C ILE A 251 22.64 -12.06 -2.01
N LEU A 252 22.16 -11.46 -3.10
CA LEU A 252 20.72 -11.26 -3.32
C LEU A 252 20.00 -12.61 -3.44
N LEU A 253 20.54 -13.54 -4.24
CA LEU A 253 19.93 -14.84 -4.46
C LEU A 253 19.94 -15.70 -3.18
N THR A 254 21.05 -15.73 -2.43
CA THR A 254 21.12 -16.46 -1.17
C THR A 254 20.23 -15.87 -0.08
N SER A 255 19.89 -14.59 -0.17
CA SER A 255 18.94 -13.94 0.76
C SER A 255 17.47 -14.18 0.40
N VAL A 256 17.15 -14.45 -0.86
CA VAL A 256 15.78 -14.57 -1.38
C VAL A 256 15.33 -16.02 -1.55
N ILE A 257 16.19 -16.89 -2.09
CA ILE A 257 15.86 -18.27 -2.42
C ILE A 257 15.41 -19.08 -1.20
N PRO A 258 16.07 -19.02 -0.01
CA PRO A 258 15.64 -19.79 1.15
C PRO A 258 14.20 -19.50 1.55
N TRP A 259 13.77 -18.23 1.50
CA TRP A 259 12.39 -17.87 1.80
C TRP A 259 11.42 -18.40 0.75
N LEU A 260 11.74 -18.30 -0.54
CA LEU A 260 10.91 -18.84 -1.63
C LEU A 260 10.73 -20.36 -1.51
N VAL A 261 11.76 -21.08 -1.08
CA VAL A 261 11.69 -22.52 -0.81
C VAL A 261 10.86 -22.81 0.43
N LEU A 262 11.10 -22.08 1.53
CA LEU A 262 10.41 -22.23 2.80
C LEU A 262 8.88 -22.07 2.67
N VAL A 263 8.45 -21.03 1.95
CA VAL A 263 7.01 -20.77 1.73
C VAL A 263 6.43 -21.51 0.53
N ASN A 264 7.20 -22.44 -0.06
CA ASN A 264 6.84 -23.19 -1.27
C ASN A 264 6.22 -22.30 -2.37
N PHE A 265 6.87 -21.17 -2.68
CA PHE A 265 6.33 -20.15 -3.58
C PHE A 265 6.00 -20.70 -4.98
N TRP A 266 6.72 -21.73 -5.42
CA TRP A 266 6.56 -22.40 -6.72
C TRP A 266 5.23 -23.13 -6.89
N SER A 267 4.54 -23.44 -5.79
CA SER A 267 3.22 -24.09 -5.82
C SER A 267 2.08 -23.15 -6.22
N LEU A 268 2.35 -21.84 -6.37
CA LEU A 268 1.35 -20.89 -6.84
C LEU A 268 1.05 -21.11 -8.33
N PRO A 269 -0.22 -21.36 -8.72
CA PRO A 269 -0.59 -21.52 -10.11
C PRO A 269 -0.19 -20.28 -10.93
N LEU A 270 0.56 -20.46 -12.03
CA LEU A 270 0.96 -19.36 -12.92
C LEU A 270 -0.26 -18.58 -13.45
N GLU A 271 -1.39 -19.26 -13.60
CA GLU A 271 -2.67 -18.70 -13.99
C GLU A 271 -3.18 -17.62 -13.04
N ASN A 272 -2.82 -17.64 -11.75
CA ASN A 272 -3.17 -16.58 -10.79
C ASN A 272 -2.41 -15.27 -11.06
N PHE A 273 -1.28 -15.33 -11.77
CA PHE A 273 -0.50 -14.14 -12.16
C PHE A 273 -0.88 -13.63 -13.55
N VAL A 274 -1.43 -14.49 -14.42
CA VAL A 274 -1.65 -14.20 -15.86
C VAL A 274 -3.15 -14.05 -16.22
N ASN A 275 -4.08 -14.54 -15.38
CA ASN A 275 -5.51 -14.40 -15.66
C ASN A 275 -5.99 -12.95 -15.48
N ILE A 276 -6.04 -12.25 -16.60
CA ILE A 276 -6.74 -10.99 -16.80
C ILE A 276 -8.25 -11.30 -16.90
N LYS A 277 -8.88 -11.73 -15.80
CA LYS A 277 -10.34 -11.73 -15.71
C LYS A 277 -10.79 -10.36 -15.20
N PRO A 278 -11.55 -9.57 -15.99
CA PRO A 278 -12.07 -8.31 -15.51
C PRO A 278 -13.15 -8.59 -14.44
N GLY A 279 -12.80 -8.44 -13.17
CA GLY A 279 -13.81 -8.23 -12.12
C GLY A 279 -14.50 -6.88 -12.31
N TYR A 280 -15.65 -6.63 -11.67
CA TYR A 280 -16.38 -5.36 -11.78
C TYR A 280 -15.53 -4.12 -11.39
N TRP A 281 -14.67 -4.23 -10.36
CA TRP A 281 -13.64 -3.23 -10.04
C TRP A 281 -12.56 -3.13 -11.12
N GLY A 282 -12.29 -4.25 -11.80
CA GLY A 282 -11.42 -4.36 -12.95
C GLY A 282 -11.85 -3.47 -14.10
N ASN A 283 -13.14 -3.23 -14.36
CA ASN A 283 -13.56 -2.35 -15.47
C ASN A 283 -13.28 -0.86 -15.18
N ALA A 284 -13.61 -0.36 -13.99
CA ALA A 284 -13.27 1.01 -13.60
C ALA A 284 -11.74 1.18 -13.51
N ASN A 285 -11.04 0.24 -12.86
CA ASN A 285 -9.59 0.22 -12.78
C ASN A 285 -8.93 0.07 -14.16
N PHE A 286 -9.56 -0.64 -15.09
CA PHE A 286 -9.17 -0.77 -16.50
C PHE A 286 -9.35 0.54 -17.26
N PHE A 287 -10.45 1.27 -17.08
CA PHE A 287 -10.61 2.61 -17.66
C PHE A 287 -9.57 3.59 -17.10
N TRP A 288 -9.28 3.52 -15.80
CA TRP A 288 -8.19 4.30 -15.18
C TRP A 288 -6.82 3.90 -15.70
N LEU A 289 -6.58 2.59 -15.90
CA LEU A 289 -5.39 2.05 -16.53
C LEU A 289 -5.24 2.55 -17.95
N VAL A 290 -6.25 2.41 -18.80
CA VAL A 290 -6.25 2.89 -20.18
C VAL A 290 -6.04 4.40 -20.22
N PHE A 291 -6.58 5.16 -19.26
CA PHE A 291 -6.43 6.62 -19.23
C PHE A 291 -5.07 7.10 -18.71
N LEU A 292 -4.53 6.50 -17.65
CA LEU A 292 -3.16 6.80 -17.17
C LEU A 292 -2.09 6.27 -18.15
N SER A 293 -2.34 5.11 -18.77
CA SER A 293 -1.58 4.61 -19.93
C SER A 293 -1.68 5.62 -21.06
N ALA A 294 -2.87 6.08 -21.40
CA ALA A 294 -3.05 7.05 -22.47
C ALA A 294 -2.39 8.38 -22.16
N LEU A 295 -2.32 8.84 -20.90
CA LEU A 295 -1.57 10.03 -20.51
C LEU A 295 -0.06 9.82 -20.61
N THR A 296 0.48 8.74 -20.04
CA THR A 296 1.91 8.42 -20.10
C THR A 296 2.37 8.12 -21.52
N LEU A 297 1.58 7.38 -22.29
CA LEU A 297 1.73 7.14 -23.73
C LEU A 297 1.52 8.43 -24.51
N PHE A 298 0.55 9.28 -24.20
CA PHE A 298 0.41 10.59 -24.83
C PHE A 298 1.62 11.46 -24.56
N PHE A 299 2.23 11.44 -23.37
CA PHE A 299 3.50 12.12 -23.14
C PHE A 299 4.65 11.48 -23.90
N PHE A 300 4.73 10.15 -23.93
CA PHE A 300 5.74 9.44 -24.71
C PHE A 300 5.61 9.75 -26.20
N PHE A 301 4.40 9.67 -26.75
CA PHE A 301 4.04 9.95 -28.14
C PHE A 301 4.10 11.44 -28.46
N TYR A 302 3.76 12.35 -27.55
CA TYR A 302 3.96 13.79 -27.72
C TYR A 302 5.44 14.11 -27.80
N ASN A 303 6.26 13.57 -26.89
CA ASN A 303 7.71 13.67 -26.97
C ASN A 303 8.24 13.01 -28.25
N LEU A 304 7.65 11.89 -28.71
CA LEU A 304 7.97 11.21 -29.96
C LEU A 304 7.57 12.03 -31.20
N VAL A 305 6.43 12.73 -31.18
CA VAL A 305 5.92 13.52 -32.30
C VAL A 305 6.67 14.84 -32.40
N VAL A 306 6.90 15.53 -31.27
CA VAL A 306 7.82 16.68 -31.19
C VAL A 306 9.23 16.27 -31.67
N TRP A 307 9.66 15.04 -31.36
CA TRP A 307 10.89 14.41 -31.84
C TRP A 307 10.90 14.10 -33.35
N MET A 308 9.79 13.63 -33.93
CA MET A 308 9.64 13.38 -35.37
C MET A 308 9.68 14.70 -36.17
N ILE A 309 9.05 15.76 -35.65
CA ILE A 309 8.89 17.04 -36.33
C ILE A 309 10.19 17.87 -36.33
N TRP A 310 11.04 17.76 -35.30
CA TRP A 310 12.28 18.57 -35.15
C TRP A 310 13.58 17.94 -35.70
N ARG A 311 13.45 16.92 -36.57
CA ARG A 311 14.45 16.40 -37.53
C ARG A 311 15.81 15.85 -37.00
N ARG A 312 16.16 14.66 -37.54
CA ARG A 312 17.46 13.95 -37.53
C ARG A 312 17.96 13.41 -36.18
N TRP A 313 17.64 12.14 -35.95
CA TRP A 313 18.29 11.19 -35.02
C TRP A 313 18.45 11.64 -33.55
N PRO A 314 17.42 11.41 -32.72
CA PRO A 314 17.74 11.12 -31.31
C PRO A 314 16.78 10.16 -30.57
N MET A 315 16.36 9.01 -31.12
CA MET A 315 15.68 7.98 -30.28
C MET A 315 16.60 7.54 -29.12
N LEU A 316 17.91 7.71 -29.29
CA LEU A 316 18.95 7.56 -28.28
C LEU A 316 19.01 8.70 -27.23
N LYS A 317 18.27 9.81 -27.37
CA LYS A 317 18.25 10.89 -26.35
C LYS A 317 17.16 10.74 -25.28
N LEU A 318 16.15 9.88 -25.46
CA LEU A 318 15.30 9.45 -24.34
C LEU A 318 16.17 8.78 -23.26
N PHE A 319 17.22 8.08 -23.69
CA PHE A 319 18.29 7.52 -22.86
C PHE A 319 19.41 8.50 -22.48
N LYS A 320 19.27 9.82 -22.69
CA LYS A 320 20.23 10.78 -22.10
C LYS A 320 20.15 10.68 -20.58
N SER A 321 21.30 10.59 -19.92
CA SER A 321 21.50 10.45 -18.47
C SER A 321 21.13 11.70 -17.66
N THR A 322 20.05 12.40 -18.02
CA THR A 322 19.59 13.54 -17.24
C THR A 322 18.84 13.05 -16.00
N PRO A 323 18.87 13.83 -14.90
CA PRO A 323 18.08 13.54 -13.71
C PRO A 323 16.58 13.37 -13.97
N SER A 324 16.00 14.14 -14.90
CA SER A 324 14.58 14.02 -15.27
C SER A 324 14.29 12.73 -16.02
N SER A 325 15.14 12.35 -16.98
CA SER A 325 14.99 11.08 -17.71
C SER A 325 15.07 9.88 -16.75
N TYR A 326 15.98 9.92 -15.77
CA TYR A 326 16.10 8.88 -14.75
C TYR A 326 14.81 8.64 -13.95
N LEU A 327 14.14 9.71 -13.52
CA LEU A 327 12.85 9.60 -12.82
C LEU A 327 11.72 9.10 -13.74
N TRP A 328 11.71 9.51 -15.01
CA TRP A 328 10.73 9.00 -15.99
C TRP A 328 10.90 7.51 -16.27
N HIS A 329 12.14 7.01 -16.41
CA HIS A 329 12.40 5.58 -16.55
C HIS A 329 11.83 4.81 -15.36
N PHE A 330 12.09 5.28 -14.13
CA PHE A 330 11.54 4.65 -12.93
C PHE A 330 10.02 4.62 -12.93
N LEU A 331 9.36 5.73 -13.27
CA LEU A 331 7.90 5.80 -13.34
C LEU A 331 7.32 4.81 -14.35
N ILE A 332 7.82 4.81 -15.58
CA ILE A 332 7.31 3.96 -16.67
C ILE A 332 7.56 2.49 -16.36
N ILE A 333 8.79 2.14 -15.94
CA ILE A 333 9.15 0.76 -15.59
C ILE A 333 8.29 0.27 -14.44
N SER A 334 8.19 1.05 -13.35
CA SER A 334 7.41 0.64 -12.18
C SER A 334 5.95 0.45 -12.53
N TRP A 335 5.39 1.36 -13.33
CA TRP A 335 4.01 1.25 -13.80
C TRP A 335 3.79 -0.01 -14.64
N LEU A 336 4.68 -0.31 -15.61
CA LEU A 336 4.60 -1.51 -16.44
C LEU A 336 4.72 -2.80 -15.63
N VAL A 337 5.64 -2.85 -14.67
CA VAL A 337 5.83 -4.04 -13.83
C VAL A 337 4.63 -4.24 -12.90
N ILE A 338 4.14 -3.19 -12.24
CA ILE A 338 2.95 -3.33 -11.37
C ILE A 338 1.75 -3.79 -12.19
N TYR A 339 1.56 -3.23 -13.39
CA TYR A 339 0.48 -3.65 -14.27
C TYR A 339 0.62 -5.12 -14.70
N ALA A 340 1.83 -5.57 -15.04
CA ALA A 340 2.06 -6.93 -15.51
C ALA A 340 1.94 -7.99 -14.41
N PHE A 341 2.24 -7.65 -13.15
CA PHE A 341 2.38 -8.63 -12.07
C PHE A 341 1.34 -8.49 -10.94
N THR A 342 0.50 -7.45 -10.96
CA THR A 342 -0.58 -7.30 -9.97
C THR A 342 -1.89 -7.82 -10.55
N PRO A 343 -2.56 -8.78 -9.90
CA PRO A 343 -3.86 -9.27 -10.35
C PRO A 343 -4.88 -8.12 -10.46
N LEU A 344 -5.66 -8.06 -11.54
CA LEU A 344 -6.61 -6.97 -11.80
C LEU A 344 -7.65 -6.77 -10.69
N GLU A 345 -8.06 -7.86 -10.05
CA GLU A 345 -9.00 -7.84 -8.92
C GLU A 345 -8.42 -7.15 -7.68
N SER A 346 -7.11 -7.27 -7.51
CA SER A 346 -6.36 -6.65 -6.42
C SER A 346 -5.75 -5.31 -6.81
N PHE A 347 -5.67 -5.00 -8.11
CA PHE A 347 -5.09 -3.76 -8.62
C PHE A 347 -5.87 -2.58 -8.07
N GLY A 348 -5.15 -1.69 -7.41
CA GLY A 348 -5.72 -0.53 -6.75
C GLY A 348 -4.66 0.54 -6.57
N PRO A 349 -5.08 1.78 -6.30
CA PRO A 349 -4.19 2.93 -6.30
C PRO A 349 -3.09 2.85 -5.23
N ARG A 350 -3.33 2.07 -4.18
CA ARG A 350 -2.36 1.70 -3.14
C ARG A 350 -1.04 1.13 -3.66
N HIS A 351 -1.03 0.45 -4.81
CA HIS A 351 0.20 -0.11 -5.41
C HIS A 351 1.06 0.96 -6.09
N LEU A 352 0.46 2.10 -6.47
CA LEU A 352 1.15 3.19 -7.16
C LEU A 352 1.56 4.32 -6.21
N VAL A 353 1.31 4.19 -4.91
CA VAL A 353 1.56 5.24 -3.90
C VAL A 353 3.02 5.71 -3.89
N PHE A 354 3.97 4.80 -4.12
CA PHE A 354 5.40 5.12 -4.13
C PHE A 354 5.86 5.92 -5.36
N LEU A 355 4.98 6.08 -6.38
CA LEU A 355 5.23 6.93 -7.54
C LEU A 355 4.84 8.39 -7.27
N VAL A 356 3.95 8.64 -6.30
CA VAL A 356 3.46 9.99 -5.97
C VAL A 356 4.60 10.98 -5.68
N PRO A 357 5.58 10.69 -4.81
CA PRO A 357 6.67 11.62 -4.55
C PRO A 357 7.52 11.94 -5.79
N ILE A 358 7.63 10.98 -6.71
CA ILE A 358 8.42 11.11 -7.94
C ILE A 358 7.68 11.99 -8.95
N ILE A 359 6.36 11.82 -9.05
CA ILE A 359 5.47 12.70 -9.81
C ILE A 359 5.57 14.14 -9.28
N LEU A 360 5.46 14.33 -7.95
CA LEU A 360 5.60 15.64 -7.31
C LEU A 360 6.97 16.27 -7.59
N LEU A 361 8.04 15.48 -7.53
CA LEU A 361 9.40 15.93 -7.84
C LEU A 361 9.54 16.37 -9.31
N LEU A 362 8.99 15.60 -10.25
CA LEU A 362 8.98 15.97 -11.67
C LEU A 362 8.14 17.23 -11.93
N ILE A 363 6.95 17.36 -11.33
CA ILE A 363 6.13 18.57 -11.40
C ILE A 363 6.94 19.78 -10.93
N THR A 364 7.54 19.67 -9.75
CA THR A 364 8.33 20.74 -9.13
C THR A 364 9.52 21.15 -9.99
N ALA A 365 10.27 20.17 -10.51
CA ALA A 365 11.43 20.41 -11.35
C ALA A 365 11.06 21.12 -12.65
N ASN A 366 9.93 20.76 -13.26
CA ASN A 366 9.45 21.39 -14.50
C ASN A 366 8.90 22.80 -14.26
N LEU A 367 8.08 23.01 -13.22
CA LEU A 367 7.54 24.32 -12.83
C LEU A 367 8.65 25.35 -12.58
N ILE A 368 9.68 24.96 -11.82
CA ILE A 368 10.76 25.87 -11.47
C ILE A 368 11.66 26.18 -12.68
N ARG A 369 11.84 25.23 -13.60
CA ARG A 369 12.59 25.45 -14.86
C ARG A 369 11.85 26.37 -15.82
N MET A 370 10.52 26.31 -15.87
CA MET A 370 9.71 27.22 -16.70
C MET A 370 9.91 28.69 -16.34
N ARG A 371 10.11 29.03 -15.07
CA ARG A 371 10.33 30.42 -14.65
C ARG A 371 11.56 31.08 -15.29
N LYS A 372 12.50 30.31 -15.85
CA LYS A 372 13.73 30.81 -16.47
C LYS A 372 13.69 30.89 -18.01
N THR A 373 12.67 30.33 -18.67
CA THR A 373 12.60 30.24 -20.13
C THR A 373 11.20 30.60 -20.59
N ILE A 374 11.05 31.48 -21.58
CA ILE A 374 9.75 31.85 -22.19
C ILE A 374 8.94 30.56 -22.45
N PHE A 375 7.67 30.56 -22.02
CA PHE A 375 6.71 29.46 -22.03
C PHE A 375 6.91 28.48 -23.20
N LYS A 376 7.69 27.41 -22.99
CA LYS A 376 7.76 26.31 -23.93
C LYS A 376 6.52 25.44 -23.72
N LEU A 377 5.73 25.29 -24.78
CA LEU A 377 4.51 24.47 -24.82
C LEU A 377 4.74 23.08 -24.20
N ASP A 378 5.91 22.48 -24.42
CA ASP A 378 6.29 21.17 -23.88
C ASP A 378 6.27 21.10 -22.35
N ALA A 379 6.71 22.16 -21.67
CA ALA A 379 6.74 22.21 -20.22
C ALA A 379 5.35 22.45 -19.63
N LEU A 380 4.54 23.30 -20.28
CA LEU A 380 3.12 23.50 -19.95
C LEU A 380 2.33 22.20 -20.08
N MET A 381 2.54 21.47 -21.17
CA MET A 381 1.93 20.16 -21.40
C MET A 381 2.35 19.17 -20.31
N ALA A 382 3.66 19.06 -20.00
CA ALA A 382 4.15 18.18 -18.95
C ALA A 382 3.53 18.48 -17.58
N ILE A 383 3.42 19.77 -17.21
CA ILE A 383 2.78 20.18 -15.95
C ILE A 383 1.29 19.88 -15.98
N PHE A 384 0.60 20.20 -17.06
CA PHE A 384 -0.83 19.95 -17.20
C PHE A 384 -1.13 18.46 -17.07
N GLY A 385 -0.37 17.61 -17.76
CA GLY A 385 -0.52 16.16 -17.69
C GLY A 385 -0.17 15.55 -16.34
N LEU A 386 0.93 15.98 -15.71
CA LEU A 386 1.29 15.52 -14.36
C LEU A 386 0.30 16.03 -13.31
N SER A 387 -0.25 17.24 -13.47
CA SER A 387 -1.26 17.81 -12.57
C SER A 387 -2.60 17.12 -12.73
N ILE A 388 -3.03 16.82 -13.96
CA ILE A 388 -4.21 15.99 -14.22
C ILE A 388 -4.01 14.59 -13.65
N GLY A 389 -2.88 13.94 -13.95
CA GLY A 389 -2.54 12.63 -13.40
C GLY A 389 -2.57 12.64 -11.87
N TYR A 390 -2.03 13.68 -11.24
CA TYR A 390 -2.07 13.87 -9.80
C TYR A 390 -3.49 14.12 -9.25
N ILE A 391 -4.27 15.00 -9.87
CA ILE A 391 -5.67 15.30 -9.48
C ILE A 391 -6.53 14.04 -9.64
N MET A 392 -6.30 13.26 -10.69
CA MET A 392 -7.01 12.01 -10.93
C MET A 392 -6.60 10.94 -9.93
N MET A 393 -5.30 10.79 -9.65
CA MET A 393 -4.84 9.96 -8.54
C MET A 393 -5.50 10.43 -7.25
N PHE A 394 -5.57 11.74 -6.98
CA PHE A 394 -6.22 12.30 -5.81
C PHE A 394 -7.72 11.96 -5.74
N VAL A 395 -8.46 12.14 -6.83
CA VAL A 395 -9.89 11.80 -6.90
C VAL A 395 -10.08 10.30 -6.71
N PHE A 396 -9.25 9.48 -7.34
CA PHE A 396 -9.31 8.02 -7.26
C PHE A 396 -8.89 7.47 -5.89
N PHE A 397 -7.91 8.09 -5.23
CA PHE A 397 -7.61 7.84 -3.82
C PHE A 397 -8.78 8.26 -2.94
N SER A 398 -9.37 9.43 -3.22
CA SER A 398 -10.49 9.99 -2.45
C SER A 398 -11.81 9.21 -2.59
N SER A 399 -12.03 8.53 -3.71
CA SER A 399 -13.24 7.70 -3.89
C SER A 399 -13.17 6.37 -3.14
N GLN A 400 -11.97 5.92 -2.75
CA GLN A 400 -11.76 4.78 -1.86
C GLN A 400 -11.93 5.15 -0.36
N VAL A 401 -12.07 6.45 -0.05
CA VAL A 401 -12.12 7.02 1.32
C VAL A 401 -13.45 6.80 2.00
N LEU A 402 -14.52 6.60 1.23
CA LEU A 402 -15.83 6.26 1.78
C LEU A 402 -15.85 4.87 2.46
N LEU A 403 -14.71 4.17 2.48
CA LEU A 403 -14.51 2.86 3.10
C LEU A 403 -13.44 2.92 4.22
N VAL A 404 -13.27 4.03 4.93
CA VAL A 404 -12.62 3.99 6.25
C VAL A 404 -13.65 3.51 7.26
N TRP A 405 -13.78 2.19 7.37
CA TRP A 405 -14.70 1.46 8.25
C TRP A 405 -14.43 1.65 9.76
N SER A 406 -13.55 2.58 10.16
CA SER A 406 -13.20 2.77 11.59
C SER A 406 -14.42 3.11 12.46
N PRO A 407 -15.35 4.01 12.06
CA PRO A 407 -16.54 4.28 12.86
C PRO A 407 -17.46 3.06 12.96
N PHE A 408 -17.53 2.27 11.88
CA PHE A 408 -18.30 1.03 11.84
C PHE A 408 -17.75 0.00 12.85
N TYR A 409 -16.45 -0.26 12.84
CA TYR A 409 -15.83 -1.21 13.77
C TYR A 409 -15.94 -0.72 15.21
N GLN A 410 -15.75 0.57 15.46
CA GLN A 410 -15.91 1.17 16.79
C GLN A 410 -17.35 1.01 17.31
N ALA A 411 -18.35 1.30 16.48
CA ALA A 411 -19.75 1.11 16.85
C ALA A 411 -20.04 -0.37 17.12
N THR A 412 -19.56 -1.28 16.26
CA THR A 412 -19.77 -2.71 16.44
C THR A 412 -19.18 -3.22 17.75
N ILE A 413 -17.92 -2.89 18.04
CA ILE A 413 -17.25 -3.29 19.29
C ILE A 413 -18.02 -2.75 20.50
N SER A 414 -18.37 -1.46 20.48
CA SER A 414 -19.13 -0.85 21.58
C SER A 414 -20.51 -1.48 21.79
N GLU A 415 -21.14 -1.99 20.73
CA GLU A 415 -22.42 -2.68 20.86
C GLU A 415 -22.25 -4.10 21.41
N ILE A 416 -21.23 -4.83 20.96
CA ILE A 416 -20.91 -6.17 21.51
C ILE A 416 -20.61 -6.07 23.01
N ASP A 417 -19.84 -5.07 23.44
CA ASP A 417 -19.49 -4.86 24.86
C ASP A 417 -20.71 -4.56 25.75
N LYS A 418 -21.82 -4.09 25.18
CA LYS A 418 -23.09 -3.87 25.91
C LYS A 418 -23.95 -5.13 25.98
N LEU A 419 -23.65 -6.15 25.19
CA LEU A 419 -24.38 -7.39 25.23
C LEU A 419 -23.94 -8.16 26.48
N ASP A 420 -24.90 -8.44 27.36
CA ASP A 420 -24.71 -9.35 28.49
C ASP A 420 -24.73 -10.79 27.95
N LEU A 421 -23.59 -11.20 27.37
CA LEU A 421 -23.44 -12.50 26.71
C LEU A 421 -23.17 -13.58 27.77
N VAL A 422 -23.89 -14.71 27.66
CA VAL A 422 -23.64 -15.89 28.48
C VAL A 422 -22.31 -16.54 28.05
N GLU A 423 -21.58 -17.13 28.99
CA GLU A 423 -20.46 -18.05 28.71
C GLU A 423 -20.92 -19.06 27.64
N ASP A 424 -20.17 -19.19 26.54
CA ASP A 424 -20.47 -19.99 25.33
C ASP A 424 -21.38 -19.37 24.25
N THR A 425 -21.68 -18.06 24.30
CA THR A 425 -22.41 -17.40 23.20
C THR A 425 -21.54 -17.30 21.94
N GLU A 426 -21.98 -17.92 20.84
CA GLU A 426 -21.27 -17.84 19.56
C GLU A 426 -21.64 -16.57 18.80
N ILE A 427 -20.63 -15.82 18.34
CA ILE A 427 -20.82 -14.56 17.61
C ILE A 427 -20.41 -14.74 16.15
N TYR A 428 -21.29 -14.33 15.23
CA TYR A 428 -21.08 -14.46 13.80
C TYR A 428 -21.22 -13.13 13.06
N LEU A 429 -20.29 -12.85 12.15
CA LEU A 429 -20.20 -11.59 11.40
C LEU A 429 -20.37 -11.80 9.89
N SER A 430 -21.00 -10.83 9.23
CA SER A 430 -21.07 -10.74 7.76
C SER A 430 -19.80 -10.15 7.12
N PHE A 431 -18.89 -9.64 7.93
CA PHE A 431 -17.66 -8.99 7.51
C PHE A 431 -16.48 -9.64 8.24
N ARG A 432 -15.25 -9.19 7.99
CA ARG A 432 -14.11 -9.89 8.56
C ARG A 432 -13.89 -9.59 10.05
N PRO A 433 -13.44 -10.59 10.85
CA PRO A 433 -13.39 -10.50 12.30
C PRO A 433 -12.10 -9.86 12.84
N GLU A 434 -11.05 -9.64 12.04
CA GLU A 434 -9.72 -9.25 12.53
C GLU A 434 -9.74 -7.99 13.41
N PRO A 435 -10.50 -6.92 13.08
CA PRO A 435 -10.61 -5.78 13.98
C PRO A 435 -11.19 -6.16 15.35
N ILE A 436 -12.21 -7.02 15.41
CA ILE A 436 -12.84 -7.40 16.68
C ILE A 436 -11.91 -8.27 17.52
N TRP A 437 -11.20 -9.21 16.88
CA TRP A 437 -10.16 -10.01 17.55
C TRP A 437 -9.05 -9.14 18.16
N PHE A 438 -8.71 -8.02 17.53
CA PHE A 438 -7.68 -7.12 18.04
C PHE A 438 -8.13 -6.29 19.25
N TYR A 439 -9.40 -5.89 19.32
CA TYR A 439 -9.91 -4.95 20.32
C TYR A 439 -10.70 -5.57 21.46
N SER A 440 -11.07 -6.85 21.35
CA SER A 440 -11.95 -7.50 22.32
C SER A 440 -11.51 -8.93 22.62
N GLU A 441 -11.98 -9.45 23.75
CA GLU A 441 -11.80 -10.87 24.13
C GLU A 441 -12.75 -11.79 23.34
N TYR A 442 -13.74 -11.22 22.64
CA TYR A 442 -14.65 -11.98 21.80
C TYR A 442 -13.93 -12.57 20.58
N ARG A 443 -14.33 -13.79 20.20
CA ARG A 443 -13.79 -14.51 19.06
C ARG A 443 -14.88 -14.79 18.03
N PRO A 444 -15.42 -13.74 17.40
CA PRO A 444 -16.46 -13.93 16.40
C PRO A 444 -15.93 -14.61 15.15
N GLU A 445 -16.78 -15.41 14.53
CA GLU A 445 -16.49 -16.10 13.27
C GLU A 445 -17.25 -15.50 12.10
N ARG A 446 -16.82 -15.78 10.87
CA ARG A 446 -17.60 -15.42 9.68
C ARG A 446 -18.63 -16.51 9.38
N PHE A 447 -19.91 -16.14 9.30
CA PHE A 447 -20.94 -17.14 8.98
C PHE A 447 -20.87 -17.66 7.53
N PHE A 448 -20.16 -16.96 6.62
CA PHE A 448 -20.10 -17.36 5.23
C PHE A 448 -19.32 -18.67 4.99
N SER A 449 -18.46 -19.11 5.91
CA SER A 449 -17.81 -20.42 5.83
C SER A 449 -18.67 -21.56 6.39
N ILE A 450 -19.84 -21.27 6.97
CA ILE A 450 -20.61 -22.22 7.80
C ILE A 450 -21.90 -22.64 7.10
N HIS A 451 -22.16 -23.95 7.04
CA HIS A 451 -23.35 -24.50 6.38
C HIS A 451 -24.63 -24.16 7.16
N MET A 452 -25.74 -23.89 6.46
CA MET A 452 -26.99 -23.47 7.11
C MET A 452 -27.51 -24.50 8.13
N SER A 453 -27.35 -25.79 7.83
CA SER A 453 -27.76 -26.88 8.73
C SER A 453 -27.04 -26.87 10.08
N TYR A 454 -25.83 -26.29 10.16
CA TYR A 454 -25.15 -26.11 11.44
C TYR A 454 -25.97 -25.17 12.31
N PHE A 455 -26.33 -23.99 11.79
CA PHE A 455 -27.10 -23.01 12.56
C PHE A 455 -28.50 -23.52 12.94
N GLU A 456 -29.15 -24.31 12.08
CA GLU A 456 -30.43 -24.96 12.39
C GLU A 456 -30.33 -25.95 13.57
N GLN A 457 -29.18 -26.62 13.72
CA GLN A 457 -28.95 -27.64 14.73
C GLN A 457 -28.29 -27.12 16.01
N THR A 458 -27.62 -25.95 15.96
CA THR A 458 -26.95 -25.34 17.12
C THR A 458 -27.96 -24.99 18.21
N LYS A 459 -27.69 -25.50 19.42
CA LYS A 459 -28.46 -25.21 20.64
C LYS A 459 -27.87 -24.08 21.48
N SER A 460 -26.61 -23.71 21.23
CA SER A 460 -25.94 -22.61 21.90
C SER A 460 -26.60 -21.27 21.56
N PRO A 461 -26.59 -20.30 22.49
CA PRO A 461 -26.93 -18.92 22.20
C PRO A 461 -26.13 -18.37 21.01
N LEU A 462 -26.81 -17.66 20.09
CA LEU A 462 -26.20 -17.10 18.88
C LEU A 462 -26.38 -15.59 18.81
N VAL A 463 -25.34 -14.89 18.37
CA VAL A 463 -25.40 -13.48 17.98
C VAL A 463 -24.95 -13.33 16.53
N PHE A 464 -25.79 -12.74 15.69
CA PHE A 464 -25.43 -12.40 14.32
C PHE A 464 -25.29 -10.89 14.16
N ILE A 465 -24.21 -10.45 13.52
CA ILE A 465 -23.97 -9.04 13.20
C ILE A 465 -23.81 -8.92 11.68
N SER A 466 -24.81 -8.31 11.04
CA SER A 466 -24.80 -8.08 9.60
C SER A 466 -24.64 -6.61 9.28
N HIS A 467 -23.71 -6.26 8.38
CA HIS A 467 -23.50 -4.88 7.89
C HIS A 467 -24.52 -4.45 6.81
N VAL A 468 -25.37 -5.34 6.33
CA VAL A 468 -26.38 -4.99 5.31
C VAL A 468 -27.67 -5.72 5.67
N ALA A 469 -28.80 -5.02 5.69
CA ALA A 469 -30.11 -5.66 5.79
C ALA A 469 -30.50 -6.24 4.42
N ALA A 470 -31.17 -7.40 4.37
CA ALA A 470 -31.57 -7.98 3.08
C ALA A 470 -32.52 -7.05 2.28
N SER A 471 -33.21 -6.12 2.95
CA SER A 471 -34.05 -5.10 2.32
C SER A 471 -33.26 -4.09 1.49
N ASP A 472 -32.05 -3.72 1.93
CA ASP A 472 -31.19 -2.72 1.28
C ASP A 472 -30.43 -3.31 0.07
N CYS A 473 -30.49 -4.63 -0.08
CA CYS A 473 -29.89 -5.35 -1.18
C CYS A 473 -30.67 -5.22 -2.51
N LYS A 474 -31.94 -4.78 -2.50
CA LYS A 474 -32.84 -4.78 -3.67
C LYS A 474 -32.30 -3.97 -4.88
N ASP A 475 -31.50 -2.94 -4.64
CA ASP A 475 -30.91 -2.09 -5.68
C ASP A 475 -29.39 -2.28 -5.84
N SER A 476 -28.80 -3.21 -5.09
CA SER A 476 -27.36 -3.46 -5.12
C SER A 476 -27.00 -4.48 -6.22
N TYR A 477 -26.57 -3.99 -7.39
CA TYR A 477 -26.03 -4.82 -8.48
C TYR A 477 -24.77 -5.63 -8.11
N HIS A 478 -24.27 -5.47 -6.89
CA HIS A 478 -22.92 -5.85 -6.52
C HIS A 478 -22.79 -7.28 -5.97
N TYR A 479 -23.81 -7.87 -5.32
CA TYR A 479 -23.67 -9.20 -4.67
C TYR A 479 -24.99 -9.97 -4.42
N PRO A 480 -25.68 -10.51 -5.45
CA PRO A 480 -26.97 -11.21 -5.27
C PRO A 480 -26.91 -12.39 -4.30
N GLU A 481 -25.80 -13.15 -4.29
CA GLU A 481 -25.63 -14.34 -3.45
C GLU A 481 -25.31 -14.01 -1.98
N ALA A 482 -24.54 -12.96 -1.73
CA ALA A 482 -24.30 -12.48 -0.36
C ALA A 482 -25.61 -11.97 0.26
N CYS A 483 -26.40 -11.24 -0.53
CA CYS A 483 -27.73 -10.80 -0.16
C CYS A 483 -28.70 -11.95 0.09
N HIS A 484 -28.65 -13.00 -0.74
CA HIS A 484 -29.43 -14.23 -0.51
C HIS A 484 -29.09 -14.88 0.83
N ARG A 485 -27.81 -15.00 1.17
CA ARG A 485 -27.39 -15.61 2.43
C ARG A 485 -27.69 -14.75 3.65
N ILE A 486 -27.55 -13.43 3.54
CA ILE A 486 -28.01 -12.49 4.56
C ILE A 486 -29.51 -12.71 4.79
N GLY A 487 -30.33 -12.77 3.73
CA GLY A 487 -31.76 -13.05 3.84
C GLY A 487 -32.07 -14.41 4.49
N GLN A 488 -31.27 -15.45 4.21
CA GLN A 488 -31.41 -16.75 4.89
C GLN A 488 -31.11 -16.65 6.40
N ILE A 489 -30.12 -15.87 6.80
CA ILE A 489 -29.78 -15.66 8.21
C ILE A 489 -30.84 -14.82 8.92
N GLU A 490 -31.38 -13.79 8.26
CA GLU A 490 -32.50 -13.02 8.80
C GLU A 490 -33.74 -13.91 8.98
N SER A 491 -34.03 -14.78 8.01
CA SER A 491 -35.11 -15.78 8.10
C SER A 491 -34.86 -16.76 9.25
N LEU A 492 -33.64 -17.27 9.41
CA LEU A 492 -33.28 -18.14 10.52
C LEU A 492 -33.39 -17.43 11.87
N ALA A 493 -32.92 -16.18 11.96
CA ALA A 493 -33.04 -15.39 13.17
C ALA A 493 -34.52 -15.18 13.55
N ALA A 494 -35.39 -14.95 12.57
CA ALA A 494 -36.83 -14.90 12.80
C ALA A 494 -37.40 -16.25 13.26
N GLN A 495 -36.98 -17.37 12.66
CA GLN A 495 -37.41 -18.73 13.06
C GLN A 495 -36.98 -19.08 14.48
N LYS A 496 -35.77 -18.68 14.89
CA LYS A 496 -35.27 -18.85 16.26
C LYS A 496 -35.79 -17.81 17.25
N GLY A 497 -36.66 -16.89 16.82
CA GLY A 497 -37.24 -15.85 17.68
C GLY A 497 -36.23 -14.84 18.21
N CYS A 498 -35.12 -14.60 17.50
CA CYS A 498 -34.07 -13.69 17.96
C CYS A 498 -34.57 -12.25 18.04
N SER A 499 -34.21 -11.53 19.10
CA SER A 499 -34.51 -10.10 19.23
C SER A 499 -33.50 -9.28 18.45
N VAL A 500 -33.98 -8.30 17.67
CA VAL A 500 -33.12 -7.27 17.08
C VAL A 500 -32.78 -6.25 18.17
N ILE A 501 -31.52 -6.17 18.53
CA ILE A 501 -31.07 -5.31 19.64
C ILE A 501 -30.78 -3.89 19.15
N ASN A 502 -30.16 -3.77 17.98
CA ASN A 502 -29.75 -2.48 17.44
C ASN A 502 -29.67 -2.49 15.92
N THR A 503 -30.06 -1.37 15.33
CA THR A 503 -29.88 -0.99 13.93
C THR A 503 -29.30 0.43 13.89
N THR A 504 -27.98 0.57 14.11
CA THR A 504 -27.29 1.87 14.01
C THR A 504 -26.13 1.74 13.03
N PHE A 505 -25.81 2.81 12.29
CA PHE A 505 -24.69 2.81 11.32
C PHE A 505 -24.75 1.72 10.23
N GLY A 506 -25.95 1.27 9.86
CA GLY A 506 -26.15 0.34 8.74
C GLY A 506 -25.96 -1.14 9.07
N PHE A 507 -25.75 -1.52 10.33
CA PHE A 507 -25.68 -2.93 10.73
C PHE A 507 -26.79 -3.34 11.69
N THR A 508 -27.18 -4.61 11.63
CA THR A 508 -28.21 -5.21 12.48
C THR A 508 -27.59 -6.27 13.38
N VAL A 509 -27.85 -6.16 14.68
CA VAL A 509 -27.47 -7.16 15.69
C VAL A 509 -28.68 -8.01 16.06
N TYR A 510 -28.63 -9.29 15.73
CA TYR A 510 -29.61 -10.29 16.13
C TYR A 510 -29.09 -11.04 17.34
N ASN A 511 -29.86 -11.06 18.43
CA ASN A 511 -29.51 -11.84 19.62
C ASN A 511 -30.56 -12.93 19.85
N CYS A 512 -30.10 -14.16 19.71
CA CYS A 512 -30.89 -15.37 19.92
C CYS A 512 -30.73 -15.94 21.34
N ALA A 513 -29.84 -15.37 22.16
CA ALA A 513 -29.54 -15.81 23.53
C ALA A 513 -30.68 -15.59 24.53
N LYS A 514 -31.57 -14.63 24.27
CA LYS A 514 -32.66 -14.28 25.20
C LYS A 514 -33.90 -15.16 25.10
N ASN A 515 -34.05 -15.93 24.02
CA ASN A 515 -35.30 -16.64 23.69
C ASN A 515 -35.12 -18.15 23.44
N SER A 516 -33.94 -18.73 23.75
CA SER A 516 -33.69 -20.17 23.68
C SER A 516 -33.99 -20.88 25.00
#